data_AF-A0A9R0TIS8-F1
#
_entry.id   AF-A0A9R0TIS8-F1
#
_cell.length_a   1.000
_cell.length_b   1.000
_cell.length_c   1.000
_cell.angle_alpha   90.00
_cell.angle_beta   90.00
_cell.angle_gamma   90.00
#
_symmetry.space_group_name_H-M   'P 1'
#
loop_
_entity.id
_entity.type
_entity.pdbx_description
1 polymer ?
#
loop_
_entity_poly.entity_id
_entity_poly.type
_entity_poly.pdbx_seq_one_letter_code
_entity_poly.pdbx_strand_id
1 'polypeptide(L)'
;MAAATSSSAVAVSTPQGVAERRGIPAASFVEDVETYLRQAGLEVNSALAFLQERLQQYKMVEMKLLAQQRELQAKIPDIEKCLDIVATLKAKKALGEHS
;
A
#
# COMPACT_ATOMS: atom_id res chain seq x y z
N MET A 1 -36.08 -8.98 -38.33
CA MET A 1 -35.12 -7.87 -38.23
C MET A 1 -34.27 -8.08 -36.99
N ALA A 2 -32.95 -7.98 -37.14
CA ALA A 2 -31.96 -8.17 -36.09
C ALA A 2 -31.80 -6.90 -35.23
N ALA A 3 -31.55 -7.08 -33.94
CA ALA A 3 -30.74 -6.16 -33.13
C ALA A 3 -30.28 -6.89 -31.86
N ALA A 4 -29.11 -7.51 -31.94
CA ALA A 4 -28.30 -7.81 -30.78
C ALA A 4 -27.66 -6.50 -30.32
N THR A 5 -27.92 -6.08 -29.08
CA THR A 5 -27.07 -5.08 -28.41
C THR A 5 -26.55 -5.71 -27.13
N SER A 6 -25.43 -6.41 -27.30
CA SER A 6 -24.50 -6.73 -26.25
C SER A 6 -24.08 -5.44 -25.56
N SER A 7 -24.56 -5.22 -24.34
CA SER A 7 -23.98 -4.21 -23.46
C SER A 7 -23.29 -4.96 -22.33
N SER A 8 -22.10 -5.48 -22.65
CA SER A 8 -21.17 -5.97 -21.66
C SER A 8 -20.68 -4.77 -20.86
N ALA A 9 -21.31 -4.54 -19.71
CA ALA A 9 -20.72 -3.72 -18.66
C ALA A 9 -19.42 -4.41 -18.22
N VAL A 10 -18.30 -3.95 -18.76
CA VAL A 10 -16.96 -4.34 -18.30
C VAL A 10 -16.83 -3.79 -16.89
N ALA A 11 -17.15 -4.63 -15.90
CA ALA A 11 -16.69 -4.43 -14.54
C ALA A 11 -15.16 -4.59 -14.57
N VAL A 12 -14.45 -3.47 -14.70
CA VAL A 12 -13.02 -3.38 -14.39
C VAL A 12 -12.87 -3.69 -12.91
N SER A 13 -12.52 -4.94 -12.62
CA SER A 13 -12.18 -5.41 -11.29
C SER A 13 -10.82 -4.84 -10.91
N THR A 14 -10.80 -3.75 -10.15
CA THR A 14 -9.63 -3.29 -9.41
C THR A 14 -9.30 -4.29 -8.29
N PRO A 15 -8.01 -4.51 -7.96
CA PRO A 15 -7.63 -5.45 -6.91
C PRO A 15 -7.93 -4.85 -5.53
N GLN A 16 -9.20 -4.95 -5.09
CA GLN A 16 -9.71 -4.37 -3.84
C GLN A 16 -9.11 -4.99 -2.56
N GLY A 17 -8.52 -6.20 -2.62
CA GLY A 17 -8.26 -6.99 -1.42
C GLY A 17 -7.01 -6.69 -0.58
N VAL A 18 -6.04 -5.90 -1.08
CA VAL A 18 -4.75 -5.70 -0.39
C VAL A 18 -4.61 -4.31 0.24
N ALA A 19 -5.19 -3.28 -0.38
CA ALA A 19 -5.07 -1.90 0.08
C ALA A 19 -5.95 -1.60 1.32
N GLU A 20 -7.13 -2.22 1.42
CA GLU A 20 -8.07 -2.01 2.52
C GLU A 20 -7.49 -2.40 3.89
N ARG A 21 -6.57 -3.38 3.93
CA ARG A 21 -5.92 -3.81 5.18
C ARG A 21 -5.00 -2.77 5.80
N ARG A 22 -4.54 -1.79 5.02
CA ARG A 22 -3.70 -0.67 5.50
C ARG A 22 -4.52 0.57 5.84
N GLY A 23 -5.86 0.49 5.76
CA GLY A 23 -6.75 1.64 5.90
C GLY A 23 -6.65 2.63 4.74
N ILE A 24 -6.10 2.18 3.59
CA ILE A 24 -5.93 3.00 2.39
C ILE A 24 -6.98 2.56 1.37
N PRO A 25 -8.03 3.36 1.10
CA PRO A 25 -8.95 3.08 0.01
C PRO A 25 -8.19 3.07 -1.32
N ALA A 26 -8.46 2.08 -2.16
CA ALA A 26 -7.90 2.05 -3.51
C ALA A 26 -8.30 3.33 -4.27
N ALA A 27 -7.33 4.01 -4.88
CA ALA A 27 -7.62 5.15 -5.73
C ALA A 27 -8.20 4.65 -7.05
N SER A 28 -9.47 4.99 -7.32
CA SER A 28 -10.09 4.77 -8.61
C SER A 28 -9.56 5.79 -9.62
N PHE A 29 -9.16 5.33 -10.80
CA PHE A 29 -8.80 6.23 -11.90
C PHE A 29 -10.06 6.90 -12.44
N VAL A 30 -9.99 8.21 -12.71
CA VAL A 30 -11.08 9.00 -13.30
C VAL A 30 -10.72 9.29 -14.74
N GLU A 31 -11.39 8.63 -15.69
CA GLU A 31 -11.19 8.86 -17.14
C GLU A 31 -11.85 10.15 -17.62
N ASP A 32 -13.09 10.41 -17.17
CA ASP A 32 -13.84 11.63 -17.50
C ASP A 32 -14.32 12.32 -16.22
N VAL A 33 -13.83 13.54 -16.02
CA VAL A 33 -14.13 14.37 -14.86
C VAL A 33 -15.59 14.83 -14.87
N GLU A 34 -16.18 15.12 -16.03
CA GLU A 34 -17.56 15.59 -16.11
C GLU A 34 -18.54 14.47 -15.72
N THR A 35 -18.33 13.28 -16.28
CA THR A 35 -19.11 12.09 -15.92
C THR A 35 -18.94 11.72 -14.44
N TYR A 36 -17.72 11.81 -13.90
CA TYR A 36 -17.45 11.57 -12.48
C TYR A 36 -18.20 12.55 -11.57
N LEU A 37 -18.16 13.86 -11.86
CA LEU A 37 -18.87 14.87 -11.07
C LEU A 37 -20.38 14.68 -11.12
N ARG A 38 -20.93 14.34 -12.30
CA ARG A 38 -22.37 14.04 -12.46
C ARG A 38 -22.80 12.80 -11.67
N GLN A 39 -22.00 11.72 -11.71
CA GLN A 39 -22.28 10.50 -10.94
C GLN A 39 -22.14 10.71 -9.43
N ALA A 40 -21.17 11.52 -9.03
CA ALA A 40 -20.91 11.84 -7.63
C ALA A 40 -21.96 12.79 -7.04
N GLY A 41 -22.72 13.50 -7.90
CA GLY A 41 -23.77 14.45 -7.46
C GLY A 41 -23.23 15.64 -6.67
N LEU A 42 -21.93 15.94 -6.80
CA LEU A 42 -21.22 16.94 -6.03
C LEU A 42 -20.98 18.21 -6.87
N GLU A 43 -21.09 19.37 -6.23
CA GLU A 43 -20.62 20.62 -6.82
C GLU A 43 -19.09 20.58 -6.99
N VAL A 44 -18.56 21.29 -7.99
CA VAL A 44 -17.13 21.29 -8.36
C VAL A 44 -16.22 21.58 -7.16
N ASN A 45 -16.56 22.59 -6.35
CA ASN A 45 -15.77 22.96 -5.18
C ASN A 45 -15.76 21.85 -4.10
N SER A 46 -16.90 21.21 -3.87
CA SER A 46 -17.01 20.10 -2.91
C SER A 46 -16.25 18.86 -3.37
N ALA A 47 -16.30 18.54 -4.67
CA ALA A 47 -15.54 17.43 -5.24
C ALA A 47 -14.03 17.67 -5.14
N LEU A 48 -13.58 18.91 -5.37
CA LEU A 48 -12.18 19.31 -5.23
C LEU A 48 -11.72 19.14 -3.77
N ALA A 49 -12.50 19.65 -2.81
CA ALA A 49 -12.20 19.50 -1.38
C ALA A 49 -12.11 18.01 -0.97
N PHE A 50 -13.03 17.17 -1.45
CA PHE A 50 -13.01 15.73 -1.19
C PHE A 50 -11.76 15.04 -1.75
N LEU A 51 -11.36 15.39 -2.97
CA LEU A 51 -10.14 14.84 -3.59
C LEU A 51 -8.88 15.30 -2.85
N GLN A 52 -8.85 16.56 -2.38
CA GLN A 52 -7.75 17.08 -1.56
C GLN A 52 -7.63 16.36 -0.22
N GLU A 53 -8.75 16.09 0.46
CA GLU A 53 -8.76 15.33 1.70
C GLU A 53 -8.19 13.91 1.47
N ARG A 54 -8.66 13.24 0.42
CA ARG A 54 -8.18 11.90 0.06
C ARG A 54 -6.68 11.90 -0.28
N LEU A 55 -6.20 12.91 -1.00
CA LEU A 55 -4.79 13.09 -1.29
C LEU A 55 -3.97 13.28 -0.01
N GLN A 56 -4.49 14.05 0.94
CA GLN A 56 -3.84 14.27 2.23
C GLN A 56 -3.74 12.96 3.04
N GLN A 57 -4.79 12.13 3.03
CA GLN A 57 -4.77 10.80 3.65
C GLN A 57 -3.67 9.92 3.04
N TYR A 58 -3.56 9.88 1.71
CA TYR A 58 -2.50 9.11 1.03
C TYR A 58 -1.10 9.58 1.43
N LYS A 59 -0.84 10.89 1.46
CA LYS A 59 0.45 11.45 1.90
C LYS A 59 0.82 11.04 3.32
N MET A 60 -0.14 11.06 4.25
CA MET A 60 0.11 10.65 5.63
C MET A 60 0.51 9.18 5.72
N VAL A 61 -0.16 8.32 4.94
CA VAL A 61 0.16 6.89 4.95
C VAL A 61 1.49 6.60 4.26
N GLU A 62 1.80 7.31 3.17
CA GLU A 62 3.12 7.26 2.52
C GLU A 62 4.23 7.63 3.51
N MET A 63 4.09 8.73 4.24
CA MET A 63 5.06 9.13 5.27
C MET A 63 5.26 8.05 6.34
N LYS A 64 4.17 7.46 6.84
CA LYS A 64 4.24 6.37 7.83
C LYS A 64 4.97 5.16 7.28
N LEU A 65 4.68 4.77 6.04
CA LEU A 65 5.30 3.62 5.39
C LEU A 65 6.80 3.84 5.17
N LEU A 66 7.19 5.03 4.71
CA LEU A 66 8.61 5.37 4.54
C LEU A 66 9.35 5.43 5.89
N ALA A 67 8.71 5.92 6.95
CA ALA A 67 9.29 5.90 8.29
C ALA A 67 9.51 4.46 8.78
N GLN A 68 8.51 3.59 8.64
CA GLN A 68 8.62 2.17 8.99
C GLN A 68 9.69 1.46 8.16
N GLN A 69 9.78 1.75 6.86
CA GLN A 69 10.83 1.21 6.00
C GLN A 69 12.22 1.58 6.51
N ARG A 70 12.45 2.85 6.86
CA ARG A 70 13.74 3.32 7.40
C ARG A 70 14.07 2.66 8.74
N GLU A 71 13.09 2.55 9.63
CA GLU A 71 13.27 1.88 10.92
C GLU A 71 13.64 0.40 10.74
N LEU A 72 12.97 -0.30 9.82
CA LEU A 72 13.29 -1.68 9.50
C LEU A 72 14.68 -1.80 8.88
N GLN A 73 15.05 -0.92 7.93
CA GLN A 73 16.38 -0.89 7.32
C GLN A 73 17.49 -0.66 8.35
N ALA A 74 17.25 0.18 9.36
CA ALA A 74 18.20 0.39 10.44
C ALA A 74 18.37 -0.84 11.35
N LYS A 75 17.33 -1.67 11.51
CA LYS A 75 17.37 -2.91 12.32
C LYS A 75 18.07 -4.08 11.62
N ILE A 76 18.10 -4.10 10.28
CA ILE A 76 18.76 -5.18 9.50
C ILE A 76 20.22 -5.42 9.96
N PRO A 77 21.12 -4.42 9.99
CA PRO A 77 22.52 -4.65 10.34
C PRO A 77 22.71 -5.09 11.79
N ASP A 78 21.83 -4.67 12.70
CA ASP A 78 21.89 -5.08 14.10
C ASP A 78 21.50 -6.56 14.26
N ILE A 79 20.48 -7.01 13.52
CA ILE A 79 20.08 -8.43 13.49
C ILE A 79 21.18 -9.28 12.86
N GLU A 80 21.82 -8.82 11.78
CA GLU A 80 22.96 -9.52 11.15
C GLU A 80 24.12 -9.69 12.13
N LYS A 81 24.53 -8.62 12.84
CA LYS A 81 25.56 -8.72 13.89
C LYS A 81 25.18 -9.68 15.01
N CYS A 82 23.93 -9.66 15.46
CA CYS A 82 23.45 -10.60 16.47
C CYS A 82 23.57 -12.05 15.99
N LEU A 83 23.26 -12.33 14.71
CA LEU A 83 23.43 -13.65 14.11
C LEU A 83 24.91 -14.06 14.02
N ASP A 84 25.80 -13.16 13.63
CA ASP A 84 27.24 -13.42 13.57
C ASP A 84 27.80 -13.77 14.96
N ILE A 85 27.39 -13.04 16.00
CA ILE A 85 27.77 -13.36 17.39
C ILE A 85 27.27 -14.75 17.78
N VAL A 86 26.01 -15.08 17.50
CA VAL A 86 25.47 -16.42 17.81
C VAL A 86 26.21 -17.51 17.04
N ALA A 87 26.57 -17.27 15.78
CA ALA A 87 27.36 -18.21 14.98
C ALA A 87 28.76 -18.43 15.57
N THR A 88 29.45 -17.36 15.98
CA THR A 88 30.77 -17.46 16.62
C THR A 88 30.71 -18.20 17.96
N LEU A 89 29.69 -17.94 18.78
CA LEU A 89 29.48 -18.65 20.05
C LEU A 89 29.19 -20.13 19.84
N LYS A 90 28.38 -20.49 18.84
CA LYS A 90 28.14 -21.89 18.47
C LYS A 90 29.40 -22.58 17.95
N ALA A 91 30.20 -21.88 17.13
CA ALA A 91 31.48 -22.40 16.64
C ALA A 91 32.46 -22.63 17.80
N LYS A 92 32.60 -21.68 18.73
CA LYS A 92 33.42 -21.83 19.95
C LYS A 92 32.96 -23.01 20.81
N LYS A 93 31.65 -23.18 21.00
CA LYS A 93 31.09 -24.33 21.74
C LYS A 93 31.39 -25.66 21.03
N ALA A 94 31.34 -25.69 19.70
CA ALA A 94 31.69 -26.86 18.91
C ALA A 94 33.20 -27.14 18.87
N LEU A 95 34.04 -26.11 18.99
CA LEU A 95 35.50 -26.22 18.97
C LEU A 95 36.12 -26.68 20.30
N GLY A 96 35.33 -26.90 21.34
CA GLY A 96 35.79 -27.64 22.53
C GLY A 96 36.11 -26.81 23.77
N GLU A 97 35.25 -25.89 24.19
CA GLU A 97 35.21 -25.45 25.60
C GLU A 97 34.34 -26.44 26.42
N HIS A 98 34.80 -27.68 26.53
CA HIS A 98 34.37 -28.71 27.48
C HIS A 98 35.61 -29.39 28.11
N SER A 99 36.60 -28.58 28.49
CA SER A 99 37.70 -28.99 29.37
C SER A 99 37.72 -28.09 30.60
#